data_AF-A0A7S0EV53-F1
#
_entry.id   AF-A0A7S0EV53-F1
#
_cell.length_a   1.000
_cell.length_b   1.000
_cell.length_c   1.000
_cell.angle_alpha   90.00
_cell.angle_beta   90.00
_cell.angle_gamma   90.00
#
_symmetry.space_group_name_H-M   'P 1'
#
loop_
_entity.id
_entity.type
_entity.pdbx_description
1 polymer ?
#
loop_
_entity_poly.entity_id
_entity_poly.type
_entity_poly.pdbx_seq_one_letter_code
_entity_poly.pdbx_strand_id
1 'polypeptide(L)'
;GQSNPSPGSKNNLYLTLAANIQLDSDCQIAVTNLAALNLSSRNLTLYDFDEGTFGVFDSQLSLSSERIVIKIANGAVMQSGKPYKFFFQVINNVESVDWVAPGIFANCSRFQIEENVMNSDYISIPNIVGGNRGDARPFYISSPTFVLREISQSTSTIGEKNEIYVTLAPNINIPGGSHIIFNGLQGVILEEATRINETKVTVTSGTFATLNQTAIQLLATDQEDDYYIGCEILVFTESVESRYVVAFKSGIVFVDSPLLTSQSNGSFVIQSKILSEIEAIAHWNESEGSLTIVIQADGRMRSNMTYSFAFQVTNGLREQEALSINVSVDGDISINSGLMQSAAGGILNLTILDHGQDFSNSPLLFMGNTTSCLCGDRAFDQ
;
A
#
# COMPACT_ATOMS: atom_id res chain seq x y z
N GLY A 1 1.09 6.22 16.42
CA GLY A 1 0.30 5.66 15.30
C GLY A 1 1.12 4.65 14.53
N GLN A 2 0.64 4.22 13.37
CA GLN A 2 1.36 3.31 12.49
C GLN A 2 1.17 3.65 11.00
N SER A 3 2.12 3.27 10.14
CA SER A 3 2.06 3.60 8.70
C SER A 3 1.33 2.58 7.84
N ASN A 4 1.19 1.33 8.29
CA ASN A 4 0.63 0.28 7.46
C ASN A 4 0.04 -0.87 8.33
N PRO A 5 -1.28 -1.13 8.33
CA PRO A 5 -1.91 -2.27 9.00
C PRO A 5 -1.88 -3.59 8.20
N SER A 6 -1.33 -3.59 6.99
CA SER A 6 -1.37 -4.74 6.10
C SER A 6 -0.57 -5.92 6.65
N PRO A 7 -1.14 -7.15 6.67
CA PRO A 7 -0.46 -8.33 7.20
C PRO A 7 0.79 -8.66 6.38
N GLY A 8 1.88 -8.99 7.08
CA GLY A 8 3.18 -9.28 6.45
C GLY A 8 3.90 -8.09 5.81
N SER A 9 3.33 -6.87 5.85
CA SER A 9 3.95 -5.66 5.30
C SER A 9 4.82 -4.92 6.32
N LYS A 10 5.77 -4.13 5.82
CA LYS A 10 6.54 -3.18 6.62
C LYS A 10 5.66 -2.06 7.15
N ASN A 11 5.90 -1.74 8.41
CA ASN A 11 5.12 -0.80 9.18
C ASN A 11 6.05 0.05 10.06
N ASN A 12 5.89 1.36 9.99
CA ASN A 12 6.55 2.29 10.90
C ASN A 12 5.63 2.51 12.09
N LEU A 13 6.13 2.27 13.30
CA LEU A 13 5.40 2.56 14.53
C LEU A 13 5.89 3.88 15.10
N TYR A 14 5.01 4.88 15.11
CA TYR A 14 5.29 6.23 15.56
C TYR A 14 4.91 6.43 17.02
N LEU A 15 5.85 6.91 17.82
CA LEU A 15 5.67 7.21 19.22
C LEU A 15 5.92 8.70 19.47
N THR A 16 5.17 9.27 20.43
CA THR A 16 5.38 10.63 20.92
C THR A 16 5.35 10.61 22.44
N LEU A 17 6.46 10.98 23.06
CA LEU A 17 6.64 10.93 24.51
C LEU A 17 6.91 12.33 25.06
N ALA A 18 6.31 12.64 26.21
CA ALA A 18 6.68 13.80 27.02
C ALA A 18 6.62 13.39 28.49
N ALA A 19 7.70 13.64 29.24
CA ALA A 19 7.74 13.42 30.68
C ALA A 19 7.48 14.74 31.40
N ASN A 20 6.84 14.71 32.57
CA ASN A 20 6.72 15.88 33.45
C ASN A 20 7.96 16.10 34.34
N ILE A 21 8.92 15.19 34.26
CA ILE A 21 10.22 15.25 34.94
C ILE A 21 11.33 15.07 33.91
N GLN A 22 12.51 15.58 34.23
CA GLN A 22 13.71 15.35 33.44
C GLN A 22 14.17 13.88 33.58
N LEU A 23 14.43 13.22 32.45
CA LEU A 23 15.01 11.88 32.41
C LEU A 23 16.43 11.96 31.84
N ASP A 24 17.39 11.25 32.42
CA ASP A 24 18.76 11.18 31.91
C ASP A 24 19.17 9.74 31.62
N SER A 25 20.45 9.53 31.29
CA SER A 25 20.98 8.22 30.90
C SER A 25 20.83 7.11 31.96
N ASP A 26 20.50 7.44 33.22
CA ASP A 26 20.16 6.44 34.25
C ASP A 26 18.77 5.83 34.09
N CYS A 27 17.93 6.40 33.22
CA CYS A 27 16.57 5.98 32.94
C CYS A 27 16.50 5.03 31.74
N GLN A 28 15.60 4.05 31.84
CA GLN A 28 15.19 3.18 30.75
C GLN A 28 13.69 3.35 30.51
N ILE A 29 13.32 3.70 29.29
CA ILE A 29 11.93 3.82 28.88
C ILE A 29 11.55 2.52 28.17
N ALA A 30 10.48 1.88 28.62
CA ALA A 30 10.03 0.61 28.08
C ALA A 30 8.64 0.75 27.46
N VAL A 31 8.49 0.24 26.24
CA VAL A 31 7.22 0.06 25.54
C VAL A 31 6.82 -1.41 25.65
N THR A 32 5.62 -1.67 26.12
CA THR A 32 5.08 -3.00 26.47
C THR A 32 3.88 -3.37 25.61
N ASN A 33 3.27 -4.53 25.88
CA ASN A 33 2.15 -5.11 25.13
C ASN A 33 2.48 -5.34 23.65
N LEU A 34 3.71 -5.80 23.38
CA LEU A 34 4.23 -6.00 22.04
C LEU A 34 4.04 -7.42 21.51
N ALA A 35 3.15 -8.22 22.11
CA ALA A 35 2.96 -9.63 21.74
C ALA A 35 2.50 -9.82 20.29
N ALA A 36 1.85 -8.80 19.71
CA ALA A 36 1.45 -8.78 18.29
C ALA A 36 2.64 -8.60 17.32
N LEU A 37 3.82 -8.22 17.82
CA LEU A 37 5.01 -8.04 17.01
C LEU A 37 5.90 -9.29 17.08
N ASN A 38 6.30 -9.81 15.92
CA ASN A 38 7.41 -10.75 15.85
C ASN A 38 8.74 -10.01 16.04
N LEU A 39 9.13 -9.83 17.31
CA LEU A 39 10.35 -9.15 17.73
C LEU A 39 11.58 -10.05 17.77
N SER A 40 11.40 -11.37 17.59
CA SER A 40 12.50 -12.32 17.71
C SER A 40 13.54 -12.10 16.60
N SER A 41 14.81 -11.93 16.98
CA SER A 41 16.01 -11.77 16.13
C SER A 41 16.29 -10.42 15.45
N ARG A 42 15.56 -9.34 15.75
CA ARG A 42 15.75 -8.04 15.07
C ARG A 42 16.66 -7.10 15.84
N ASN A 43 17.54 -6.38 15.14
CA ASN A 43 18.06 -5.12 15.64
C ASN A 43 17.06 -4.04 15.19
N LEU A 44 16.40 -3.37 16.13
CA LEU A 44 15.54 -2.24 15.80
C LEU A 44 16.33 -0.94 15.94
N THR A 45 16.31 -0.16 14.87
CA THR A 45 16.87 1.19 14.85
C THR A 45 15.76 2.20 15.10
N LEU A 46 16.04 3.17 15.96
CA LEU A 46 15.20 4.33 16.20
C LEU A 46 15.50 5.40 15.15
N TYR A 47 14.46 5.93 14.52
CA TYR A 47 14.54 6.98 13.52
C TYR A 47 13.88 8.25 14.03
N ASP A 48 14.46 9.40 13.69
CA ASP A 48 13.85 10.69 14.00
C ASP A 48 12.60 10.89 13.15
N PHE A 49 11.58 11.50 13.75
CA PHE A 49 10.37 11.91 13.03
C PHE A 49 10.30 13.42 12.81
N ASP A 50 10.95 14.23 13.66
CA ASP A 50 11.01 15.70 13.55
C ASP A 50 12.45 16.16 13.81
N GLU A 51 12.96 17.12 13.03
CA GLU A 51 14.35 17.61 13.20
C GLU A 51 14.62 18.08 14.65
N GLY A 52 15.60 17.45 15.32
CA GLY A 52 16.09 17.89 16.62
C GLY A 52 15.78 16.99 17.82
N THR A 53 15.32 15.76 17.57
CA THR A 53 15.18 14.72 18.61
C THR A 53 16.33 13.71 18.61
N PHE A 54 17.04 13.57 17.49
CA PHE A 54 18.22 12.71 17.37
C PHE A 54 19.38 13.17 18.27
N GLY A 55 19.94 12.23 19.03
CA GLY A 55 21.02 12.46 20.00
C GLY A 55 20.59 12.39 21.47
N VAL A 56 19.28 12.38 21.76
CA VAL A 56 18.78 12.14 23.13
C VAL A 56 18.62 10.65 23.44
N PHE A 57 18.24 9.84 22.46
CA PHE A 57 18.10 8.40 22.63
C PHE A 57 19.21 7.64 21.89
N ASP A 58 19.57 6.48 22.43
CA ASP A 58 20.39 5.52 21.69
C ASP A 58 19.63 5.07 20.44
N SER A 59 20.33 5.01 19.31
CA SER A 59 19.72 4.59 18.04
C SER A 59 19.39 3.11 17.99
N GLN A 60 19.99 2.28 18.84
CA GLN A 60 19.75 0.85 18.91
C GLN A 60 18.83 0.52 20.09
N LEU A 61 17.71 -0.12 19.81
CA LEU A 61 16.74 -0.54 20.81
C LEU A 61 17.13 -1.90 21.41
N SER A 62 16.94 -2.06 22.72
CA SER A 62 17.11 -3.36 23.37
C SER A 62 15.76 -4.08 23.44
N LEU A 63 15.75 -5.37 23.09
CA LEU A 63 14.54 -6.15 22.89
C LEU A 63 14.43 -7.30 23.88
N SER A 64 13.20 -7.59 24.29
CA SER A 64 12.80 -8.87 24.88
C SER A 64 11.50 -9.33 24.21
N SER A 65 10.99 -10.51 24.55
CA SER A 65 9.74 -11.05 24.01
C SER A 65 8.51 -10.16 24.26
N GLU A 66 8.54 -9.27 25.25
CA GLU A 66 7.35 -8.51 25.69
C GLU A 66 7.55 -7.00 25.70
N ARG A 67 8.80 -6.51 25.59
CA ARG A 67 9.09 -5.08 25.67
C ARG A 67 10.26 -4.64 24.80
N ILE A 68 10.15 -3.42 24.29
CA ILE A 68 11.22 -2.65 23.66
C ILE A 68 11.72 -1.64 24.69
N VAL A 69 13.03 -1.58 24.89
CA VAL A 69 13.69 -0.62 25.76
C VAL A 69 14.41 0.43 24.93
N ILE A 70 14.02 1.69 25.16
CA ILE A 70 14.63 2.90 24.62
C ILE A 70 15.52 3.48 25.72
N LYS A 71 16.80 3.62 25.43
CA LYS A 71 17.78 4.21 26.35
C LYS A 71 18.03 5.66 25.99
N ILE A 72 18.23 6.49 27.01
CA ILE A 72 18.72 7.85 26.84
C ILE A 72 20.24 7.78 26.66
N ALA A 73 20.75 8.43 25.62
CA ALA A 73 22.15 8.44 25.26
C ALA A 73 23.02 9.04 26.39
N ASN A 74 24.26 8.59 26.51
CA ASN A 74 25.15 9.03 27.58
C ASN A 74 25.37 10.55 27.55
N GLY A 75 25.14 11.22 28.68
CA GLY A 75 25.22 12.67 28.81
C GLY A 75 24.05 13.45 28.19
N ALA A 76 23.08 12.75 27.59
CA ALA A 76 21.87 13.36 27.07
C ALA A 76 20.74 13.37 28.10
N VAL A 77 19.73 14.18 27.81
CA VAL A 77 18.61 14.45 28.71
C VAL A 77 17.31 14.59 27.93
N MET A 78 16.28 13.89 28.36
CA MET A 78 14.90 14.17 27.98
C MET A 78 14.36 15.29 28.87
N GLN A 79 14.05 16.45 28.28
CA GLN A 79 13.58 17.63 28.99
C GLN A 79 12.12 17.48 29.41
N SER A 80 11.80 17.96 30.62
CA SER A 80 10.42 17.99 31.10
C SER A 80 9.53 18.85 30.18
N GLY A 81 8.33 18.34 29.87
CA GLY A 81 7.31 19.00 29.06
C GLY A 81 7.61 19.05 27.56
N LYS A 82 8.82 18.70 27.10
CA LYS A 82 9.17 18.66 25.69
C LYS A 82 8.68 17.36 25.06
N PRO A 83 7.92 17.41 23.95
CA PRO A 83 7.56 16.21 23.20
C PRO A 83 8.74 15.69 22.37
N TYR A 84 8.93 14.38 22.38
CA TYR A 84 9.92 13.66 21.61
C TYR A 84 9.21 12.70 20.67
N LYS A 85 9.46 12.80 19.35
CA LYS A 85 8.80 11.98 18.34
C LYS A 85 9.81 11.14 17.60
N PHE A 86 9.52 9.85 17.44
CA PHE A 86 10.39 8.92 16.75
C PHE A 86 9.58 7.75 16.24
N PHE A 87 10.20 6.94 15.38
CA PHE A 87 9.61 5.69 14.94
C PHE A 87 10.65 4.58 14.83
N PHE A 88 10.17 3.35 14.82
CA PHE A 88 10.96 2.18 14.45
C PHE A 88 10.16 1.33 13.48
N GLN A 89 10.88 0.53 12.68
CA GLN A 89 10.27 -0.24 11.60
C GLN A 89 10.07 -1.69 12.05
N VAL A 90 8.89 -2.23 11.80
CA VAL A 90 8.53 -3.63 12.05
C VAL A 90 7.94 -4.24 10.77
N ILE A 91 7.80 -5.56 10.75
CA ILE A 91 6.94 -6.25 9.78
C ILE A 91 5.74 -6.75 10.57
N ASN A 92 4.53 -6.49 10.08
CA ASN A 92 3.32 -6.98 10.72
C ASN A 92 3.25 -8.50 10.66
N ASN A 93 2.63 -9.13 11.65
CA ASN A 93 2.33 -10.56 11.57
C ASN A 93 1.37 -10.84 10.39
N VAL A 94 1.38 -12.07 9.88
CA VAL A 94 0.45 -12.49 8.82
C VAL A 94 -0.94 -12.76 9.40
N GLU A 95 -0.99 -13.28 10.63
CA GLU A 95 -2.24 -13.50 11.33
C GLU A 95 -2.73 -12.20 11.98
N SER A 96 -4.03 -11.91 11.79
CA SER A 96 -4.69 -10.86 12.58
C SER A 96 -4.70 -11.27 14.04
N VAL A 97 -4.26 -10.37 14.91
CA VAL A 97 -4.31 -10.53 16.37
C VAL A 97 -5.28 -9.54 16.96
N ASP A 98 -5.97 -9.94 18.02
CA ASP A 98 -6.82 -9.04 18.77
C ASP A 98 -5.99 -7.85 19.26
N TRP A 99 -6.45 -6.66 18.89
CA TRP A 99 -5.70 -5.44 19.12
C TRP A 99 -5.62 -5.08 20.59
N VAL A 100 -4.41 -4.84 21.09
CA VAL A 100 -4.14 -4.29 22.43
C VAL A 100 -3.23 -3.07 22.29
N ALA A 101 -3.61 -1.96 22.92
CA ALA A 101 -2.80 -0.74 22.91
C ALA A 101 -1.45 -0.95 23.63
N PRO A 102 -0.34 -0.42 23.09
CA PRO A 102 0.95 -0.44 23.79
C PRO A 102 0.87 0.26 25.14
N GLY A 103 1.52 -0.32 26.14
CA GLY A 103 1.82 0.35 27.40
C GLY A 103 3.17 1.07 27.30
N ILE A 104 3.36 2.07 28.16
CA ILE A 104 4.63 2.74 28.37
C ILE A 104 4.91 2.96 29.85
N PHE A 105 6.13 2.64 30.27
CA PHE A 105 6.64 2.97 31.59
C PHE A 105 8.10 3.41 31.49
N ALA A 106 8.61 4.03 32.55
CA ALA A 106 10.03 4.36 32.62
C ALA A 106 10.57 4.02 34.00
N ASN A 107 11.74 3.39 34.03
CA ASN A 107 12.42 3.01 35.27
C ASN A 107 13.76 3.74 35.33
N CYS A 108 13.97 4.50 36.40
CA CYS A 108 15.22 5.20 36.67
C CYS A 108 15.76 4.74 38.03
N SER A 109 17.04 4.97 38.29
CA SER A 109 17.64 4.61 39.59
C SER A 109 17.01 5.36 40.78
N ARG A 110 16.45 6.55 40.53
CA ARG A 110 15.93 7.50 41.55
C ARG A 110 14.42 7.50 41.70
N PHE A 111 13.68 7.05 40.69
CA PHE A 111 12.22 7.04 40.68
C PHE A 111 11.72 6.10 39.58
N GLN A 112 10.46 5.70 39.72
CA GLN A 112 9.76 4.89 38.74
C GLN A 112 8.54 5.66 38.24
N ILE A 113 8.35 5.68 36.92
CA ILE A 113 7.13 6.13 36.28
C ILE A 113 6.30 4.88 36.00
N GLU A 114 5.12 4.82 36.62
CA GLU A 114 4.19 3.70 36.46
C GLU A 114 3.75 3.51 35.02
N GLU A 115 3.37 2.27 34.70
CA GLU A 115 2.88 1.91 33.38
C GLU A 115 1.56 2.62 33.06
N ASN A 116 1.53 3.26 31.89
CA ASN A 116 0.36 3.93 31.36
C ASN A 116 0.11 3.45 29.93
N VAL A 117 -1.16 3.30 29.56
CA VAL A 117 -1.52 2.96 28.18
C VAL A 117 -1.26 4.16 27.27
N MET A 118 -0.59 3.94 26.15
CA MET A 118 -0.35 4.99 25.16
C MET A 118 -1.64 5.37 24.45
N ASN A 119 -1.84 6.66 24.24
CA ASN A 119 -2.95 7.15 23.41
C ASN A 119 -2.76 6.68 21.97
N SER A 120 -3.72 5.89 21.49
CA SER A 120 -3.70 5.35 20.13
C SER A 120 -4.24 6.35 19.12
N ASP A 121 -3.74 6.28 17.89
CA ASP A 121 -4.19 7.14 16.81
C ASP A 121 -5.42 6.54 16.11
N TYR A 122 -6.59 7.09 16.43
CA TYR A 122 -7.88 6.68 15.87
C TYR A 122 -8.36 7.54 14.70
N ILE A 123 -7.58 8.55 14.30
CA ILE A 123 -8.07 9.61 13.41
C ILE A 123 -7.28 9.62 12.11
N SER A 124 -5.97 9.43 12.18
CA SER A 124 -5.14 9.40 10.97
C SER A 124 -5.50 8.21 10.09
N ILE A 125 -5.43 8.44 8.78
CA ILE A 125 -5.57 7.43 7.74
C ILE A 125 -4.16 7.16 7.21
N PRO A 126 -3.63 5.93 7.33
CA PRO A 126 -2.33 5.61 6.76
C PRO A 126 -2.35 5.78 5.23
N ASN A 127 -1.24 6.25 4.65
CA ASN A 127 -1.12 6.49 3.21
C ASN A 127 -0.88 5.18 2.44
N ILE A 128 -1.88 4.31 2.44
CA ILE A 128 -1.91 3.05 1.70
C ILE A 128 -3.22 2.92 0.93
N VAL A 129 -3.24 2.07 -0.09
CA VAL A 129 -4.48 1.79 -0.84
C VAL A 129 -5.54 1.23 0.11
N GLY A 130 -6.71 1.88 0.13
CA GLY A 130 -7.84 1.48 0.97
C GLY A 130 -7.64 1.66 2.48
N GLY A 131 -6.67 2.48 2.90
CA GLY A 131 -6.53 2.87 4.31
C GLY A 131 -7.78 3.58 4.83
N ASN A 132 -8.19 3.25 6.05
CA ASN A 132 -9.37 3.82 6.71
C ASN A 132 -9.01 4.49 8.03
N ARG A 133 -9.93 5.34 8.51
CA ARG A 133 -9.83 5.93 9.84
C ARG A 133 -9.81 4.83 10.89
N GLY A 134 -8.78 4.83 11.74
CA GLY A 134 -8.56 3.82 12.78
C GLY A 134 -7.51 2.77 12.41
N ASP A 135 -7.05 2.73 11.16
CA ASP A 135 -5.98 1.84 10.72
C ASP A 135 -4.58 2.27 11.21
N ALA A 136 -4.45 3.55 11.62
CA ALA A 136 -3.26 4.11 12.22
C ALA A 136 -3.05 3.70 13.69
N ARG A 137 -3.94 2.88 14.28
CA ARG A 137 -3.75 2.34 15.62
C ARG A 137 -2.55 1.40 15.64
N PRO A 138 -1.57 1.60 16.54
CA PRO A 138 -0.39 0.74 16.60
C PRO A 138 -0.79 -0.71 16.91
N PHE A 139 -0.28 -1.68 16.15
CA PHE A 139 -0.59 -3.13 16.24
C PHE A 139 -1.95 -3.55 15.72
N TYR A 140 -2.75 -2.65 15.17
CA TYR A 140 -3.92 -3.09 14.44
C TYR A 140 -3.45 -3.72 13.13
N ILE A 141 -3.74 -5.01 12.94
CA ILE A 141 -3.44 -5.73 11.71
C ILE A 141 -4.77 -6.04 11.03
N SER A 142 -4.94 -5.54 9.82
CA SER A 142 -6.14 -5.81 9.02
C SER A 142 -6.16 -7.27 8.56
N SER A 143 -7.34 -7.89 8.50
CA SER A 143 -7.48 -9.24 7.93
C SER A 143 -7.16 -9.22 6.42
N PRO A 144 -6.60 -10.32 5.86
CA PRO A 144 -6.38 -10.46 4.42
C PRO A 144 -7.65 -10.17 3.60
N THR A 145 -7.58 -9.23 2.67
CA THR A 145 -8.69 -8.80 1.81
C THR A 145 -8.18 -8.11 0.54
N PHE A 146 -9.05 -8.02 -0.47
CA PHE A 146 -8.92 -7.01 -1.53
C PHE A 146 -9.49 -5.68 -1.04
N VAL A 147 -8.63 -4.68 -0.87
CA VAL A 147 -8.99 -3.32 -0.45
C VAL A 147 -9.59 -2.51 -1.60
N LEU A 148 -9.21 -2.84 -2.84
CA LEU A 148 -9.86 -2.39 -4.08
C LEU A 148 -10.34 -3.62 -4.84
N ARG A 149 -11.59 -3.61 -5.29
CA ARG A 149 -12.23 -4.74 -6.00
C ARG A 149 -13.29 -4.27 -6.97
N GLU A 150 -12.87 -3.61 -8.03
CA GLU A 150 -13.78 -3.01 -9.01
C GLU A 150 -13.99 -3.93 -10.22
N ILE A 151 -15.21 -3.88 -10.77
CA ILE A 151 -15.58 -4.58 -11.99
C ILE A 151 -16.42 -3.68 -12.90
N SER A 152 -16.18 -3.76 -14.21
CA SER A 152 -16.99 -3.09 -15.23
C SER A 152 -17.01 -3.91 -16.52
N GLN A 153 -17.83 -3.50 -17.48
CA GLN A 153 -17.99 -4.21 -18.74
C GLN A 153 -18.06 -3.27 -19.94
N SER A 154 -17.66 -3.73 -21.12
CA SER A 154 -17.66 -2.91 -22.35
C SER A 154 -19.03 -2.80 -23.01
N THR A 155 -19.90 -3.81 -22.90
CA THR A 155 -21.23 -3.80 -23.54
C THR A 155 -22.25 -4.67 -22.80
N SER A 156 -23.51 -4.23 -22.77
CA SER A 156 -24.66 -5.01 -22.25
C SER A 156 -25.48 -5.68 -23.35
N THR A 157 -25.08 -5.59 -24.62
CA THR A 157 -25.85 -6.12 -25.75
C THR A 157 -25.87 -7.65 -25.73
N ILE A 158 -27.07 -8.23 -25.85
CA ILE A 158 -27.34 -9.67 -25.88
C ILE A 158 -26.56 -10.35 -27.02
N GLY A 159 -25.89 -11.47 -26.72
CA GLY A 159 -25.15 -12.27 -27.70
C GLY A 159 -23.86 -11.65 -28.24
N GLU A 160 -23.51 -10.43 -27.82
CA GLU A 160 -22.29 -9.76 -28.23
C GLU A 160 -21.09 -10.15 -27.35
N LYS A 161 -19.90 -10.01 -27.91
CA LYS A 161 -18.64 -10.11 -27.17
C LYS A 161 -18.51 -8.93 -26.22
N ASN A 162 -18.29 -9.23 -24.95
CA ASN A 162 -18.18 -8.29 -23.86
C ASN A 162 -16.81 -8.44 -23.20
N GLU A 163 -16.14 -7.33 -22.94
CA GLU A 163 -14.90 -7.32 -22.13
C GLU A 163 -15.27 -6.97 -20.70
N ILE A 164 -14.91 -7.84 -19.78
CA ILE A 164 -15.04 -7.62 -18.34
C ILE A 164 -13.72 -7.06 -17.85
N TYR A 165 -13.72 -5.83 -17.34
CA TYR A 165 -12.56 -5.19 -16.73
C TYR A 165 -12.59 -5.40 -15.23
N VAL A 166 -11.46 -5.79 -14.67
CA VAL A 166 -11.28 -6.07 -13.25
C VAL A 166 -10.11 -5.24 -12.74
N THR A 167 -10.30 -4.60 -11.57
CA THR A 167 -9.22 -3.90 -10.85
C THR A 167 -9.17 -4.38 -9.41
N LEU A 168 -8.03 -4.92 -8.99
CA LEU A 168 -7.80 -5.49 -7.66
C LEU A 168 -6.60 -4.83 -6.99
N ALA A 169 -6.68 -4.62 -5.68
CA ALA A 169 -5.51 -4.38 -4.84
C ALA A 169 -5.62 -5.22 -3.56
N PRO A 170 -4.76 -6.23 -3.35
CA PRO A 170 -4.75 -6.99 -2.10
C PRO A 170 -4.04 -6.19 -1.01
N ASN A 171 -4.42 -6.36 0.26
CA ASN A 171 -3.64 -5.83 1.39
C ASN A 171 -2.56 -6.81 1.87
N ILE A 172 -2.41 -7.96 1.23
CA ILE A 172 -1.40 -8.97 1.58
C ILE A 172 -0.68 -9.41 0.31
N ASN A 173 0.58 -9.82 0.43
CA ASN A 173 1.27 -10.48 -0.68
C ASN A 173 0.59 -11.83 -0.95
N ILE A 174 0.15 -12.05 -2.19
CA ILE A 174 -0.40 -13.33 -2.65
C ILE A 174 0.72 -14.05 -3.42
N PRO A 175 1.24 -15.17 -2.90
CA PRO A 175 2.38 -15.87 -3.49
C PRO A 175 2.01 -16.67 -4.75
N GLY A 176 3.03 -17.06 -5.51
CA GLY A 176 2.93 -17.96 -6.65
C GLY A 176 2.26 -19.29 -6.31
N GLY A 177 1.50 -19.82 -7.25
CA GLY A 177 0.68 -21.02 -7.06
C GLY A 177 -0.68 -20.78 -6.39
N SER A 178 -0.96 -19.55 -5.93
CA SER A 178 -2.30 -19.21 -5.41
C SER A 178 -3.33 -19.09 -6.55
N HIS A 179 -4.60 -19.27 -6.21
CA HIS A 179 -5.74 -19.23 -7.12
C HIS A 179 -6.64 -18.04 -6.79
N ILE A 180 -6.76 -17.07 -7.70
CA ILE A 180 -7.77 -16.01 -7.62
C ILE A 180 -9.05 -16.54 -8.26
N ILE A 181 -10.14 -16.58 -7.51
CA ILE A 181 -11.38 -17.22 -7.92
C ILE A 181 -12.49 -16.16 -7.98
N PHE A 182 -13.08 -15.99 -9.16
CA PHE A 182 -14.26 -15.16 -9.39
C PHE A 182 -15.49 -16.05 -9.49
N ASN A 183 -16.41 -15.91 -8.54
CA ASN A 183 -17.68 -16.63 -8.52
C ASN A 183 -18.84 -15.70 -8.87
N GLY A 184 -19.92 -16.26 -9.40
CA GLY A 184 -21.13 -15.49 -9.73
C GLY A 184 -21.22 -15.10 -11.20
N LEU A 185 -20.44 -15.73 -12.08
CA LEU A 185 -20.44 -15.49 -13.52
C LEU A 185 -21.46 -16.36 -14.27
N GLN A 186 -22.56 -16.77 -13.64
CA GLN A 186 -23.57 -17.60 -14.33
C GLN A 186 -24.28 -16.79 -15.43
N GLY A 187 -24.67 -17.46 -16.51
CA GLY A 187 -25.42 -16.84 -17.62
C GLY A 187 -24.55 -16.14 -18.67
N VAL A 188 -23.24 -16.00 -18.44
CA VAL A 188 -22.28 -15.63 -19.49
C VAL A 188 -21.74 -16.89 -20.17
N ILE A 189 -21.35 -16.76 -21.43
CA ILE A 189 -20.70 -17.83 -22.18
C ILE A 189 -19.20 -17.51 -22.24
N LEU A 190 -18.38 -18.39 -21.68
CA LEU A 190 -16.93 -18.34 -21.69
C LEU A 190 -16.39 -19.53 -22.50
N GLU A 191 -15.26 -19.35 -23.18
CA GLU A 191 -14.50 -20.48 -23.69
C GLU A 191 -13.82 -21.19 -22.50
N GLU A 192 -13.65 -22.52 -22.56
CA GLU A 192 -13.06 -23.34 -21.47
C GLU A 192 -11.74 -22.75 -20.94
N ALA A 193 -10.97 -22.11 -21.84
CA ALA A 193 -9.76 -21.36 -21.53
C ALA A 193 -9.93 -19.92 -22.03
N THR A 194 -9.98 -18.96 -21.11
CA THR A 194 -10.16 -17.54 -21.45
C THR A 194 -8.85 -16.78 -21.24
N ARG A 195 -8.43 -16.02 -22.26
CA ARG A 195 -7.20 -15.22 -22.19
C ARG A 195 -7.41 -13.98 -21.33
N ILE A 196 -6.44 -13.69 -20.48
CA ILE A 196 -6.35 -12.45 -19.73
C ILE A 196 -5.59 -11.40 -20.55
N ASN A 197 -6.19 -10.22 -20.67
CA ASN A 197 -5.61 -9.04 -21.29
C ASN A 197 -5.17 -8.06 -20.20
N GLU A 198 -3.88 -7.71 -20.18
CA GLU A 198 -3.32 -6.74 -19.24
C GLU A 198 -3.92 -5.34 -19.43
N THR A 199 -4.21 -4.67 -18.32
CA THR A 199 -4.44 -3.23 -18.28
C THR A 199 -3.44 -2.60 -17.31
N LYS A 200 -2.50 -1.82 -17.85
CA LYS A 200 -1.48 -1.16 -17.03
C LYS A 200 -2.11 -0.09 -16.16
N VAL A 201 -1.80 -0.10 -14.87
CA VAL A 201 -2.24 0.91 -13.91
C VAL A 201 -1.04 1.60 -13.31
N THR A 202 -1.08 2.93 -13.20
CA THR A 202 -0.05 3.68 -12.49
C THR A 202 -0.01 3.28 -11.02
N VAL A 203 1.13 2.73 -10.59
CA VAL A 203 1.41 2.40 -9.19
C VAL A 203 1.96 3.62 -8.48
N THR A 204 2.87 4.35 -9.13
CA THR A 204 3.44 5.58 -8.59
C THR A 204 3.96 6.47 -9.73
N SER A 205 4.13 7.74 -9.45
CA SER A 205 4.77 8.70 -10.33
C SER A 205 5.48 9.76 -9.51
N GLY A 206 6.53 10.35 -10.05
CA GLY A 206 7.25 11.40 -9.34
C GLY A 206 8.46 11.88 -10.10
N THR A 207 9.42 12.42 -9.35
CA THR A 207 10.70 12.91 -9.87
C THR A 207 11.87 12.06 -9.39
N PHE A 208 12.95 12.05 -10.18
CA PHE A 208 14.18 11.35 -9.82
C PHE A 208 15.35 12.34 -9.66
N ALA A 209 16.27 12.02 -8.77
CA ALA A 209 17.44 12.83 -8.43
C ALA A 209 18.61 12.55 -9.37
N THR A 210 18.71 11.32 -9.87
CA THR A 210 19.80 10.92 -10.76
C THR A 210 19.32 9.77 -11.62
N LEU A 211 19.63 9.88 -12.90
CA LEU A 211 19.45 8.86 -13.92
C LEU A 211 20.81 8.51 -14.48
N ASN A 212 21.22 7.26 -14.30
CA ASN A 212 22.28 6.66 -15.11
C ASN A 212 21.67 5.61 -16.05
N GLN A 213 22.49 4.99 -16.88
CA GLN A 213 21.99 4.07 -17.90
C GLN A 213 21.21 2.88 -17.32
N THR A 214 21.49 2.40 -16.10
CA THR A 214 20.83 1.19 -15.57
C THR A 214 20.14 1.41 -14.23
N ALA A 215 20.19 2.62 -13.68
CA ALA A 215 19.67 2.93 -12.36
C ALA A 215 19.08 4.34 -12.27
N ILE A 216 17.96 4.45 -11.55
CA ILE A 216 17.17 5.66 -11.36
C ILE A 216 16.99 5.88 -9.86
N GLN A 217 17.58 6.94 -9.32
CA GLN A 217 17.39 7.34 -7.92
C GLN A 217 16.10 8.15 -7.79
N LEU A 218 15.05 7.58 -7.19
CA LEU A 218 13.79 8.28 -6.95
C LEU A 218 13.97 9.29 -5.79
N LEU A 219 13.30 10.45 -5.88
CA LEU A 219 13.39 11.50 -4.85
C LEU A 219 12.48 11.26 -3.63
N ALA A 220 11.37 10.54 -3.81
CA ALA A 220 10.43 10.24 -2.73
C ALA A 220 9.88 8.82 -2.90
N THR A 221 10.24 7.92 -1.98
CA THR A 221 9.67 6.59 -1.90
C THR A 221 9.91 6.01 -0.50
N ASP A 222 8.85 5.45 0.07
CA ASP A 222 8.84 4.74 1.35
C ASP A 222 8.64 3.22 1.17
N GLN A 223 8.63 2.76 -0.08
CA GLN A 223 8.37 1.37 -0.42
C GLN A 223 9.54 0.47 -0.03
N GLU A 224 9.21 -0.79 0.21
CA GLU A 224 10.16 -1.84 0.51
C GLU A 224 11.06 -2.15 -0.69
N ASP A 225 12.23 -2.72 -0.41
CA ASP A 225 13.09 -3.26 -1.46
C ASP A 225 12.28 -4.28 -2.31
N ASP A 226 12.55 -4.27 -3.61
CA ASP A 226 11.98 -5.16 -4.61
C ASP A 226 10.45 -5.01 -4.82
N TYR A 227 9.84 -3.98 -4.23
CA TYR A 227 8.41 -3.68 -4.37
C TYR A 227 8.00 -3.43 -5.83
N TYR A 228 8.83 -2.80 -6.65
CA TYR A 228 8.50 -2.50 -8.04
C TYR A 228 8.98 -3.54 -9.05
N ILE A 229 9.60 -4.66 -8.64
CA ILE A 229 10.09 -5.67 -9.59
C ILE A 229 8.96 -6.13 -10.54
N GLY A 230 9.26 -6.24 -11.84
CA GLY A 230 8.31 -6.65 -12.87
C GLY A 230 7.44 -5.52 -13.42
N CYS A 231 7.33 -4.41 -12.70
CA CYS A 231 6.62 -3.22 -13.17
C CYS A 231 7.35 -2.59 -14.37
N GLU A 232 6.58 -1.92 -15.22
CA GLU A 232 7.13 -1.05 -16.25
C GLU A 232 7.41 0.32 -15.64
N ILE A 233 8.54 0.92 -16.01
CA ILE A 233 8.86 2.31 -15.68
C ILE A 233 8.98 3.11 -16.98
N LEU A 234 8.16 4.16 -17.07
CA LEU A 234 8.23 5.20 -18.08
C LEU A 234 9.07 6.34 -17.51
N VAL A 235 10.17 6.66 -18.18
CA VAL A 235 11.09 7.74 -17.79
C VAL A 235 10.90 8.89 -18.77
N PHE A 236 10.62 10.07 -18.23
CA PHE A 236 10.37 11.29 -19.00
C PHE A 236 11.56 12.23 -18.84
N THR A 237 12.36 12.30 -19.90
CA THR A 237 13.49 13.22 -20.06
C THR A 237 13.20 14.17 -21.23
N GLU A 238 14.17 14.41 -22.11
CA GLU A 238 13.93 15.00 -23.43
C GLU A 238 13.15 14.04 -24.36
N SER A 239 13.13 12.76 -24.02
CA SER A 239 12.34 11.72 -24.69
C SER A 239 11.68 10.81 -23.64
N VAL A 240 10.72 10.00 -24.07
CA VAL A 240 10.09 8.99 -23.20
C VAL A 240 10.73 7.64 -23.48
N GLU A 241 11.30 7.04 -22.44
CA GLU A 241 11.87 5.70 -22.49
C GLU A 241 11.07 4.76 -21.58
N SER A 242 10.76 3.55 -22.06
CA SER A 242 10.15 2.50 -21.24
C SER A 242 11.16 1.39 -20.93
N ARG A 243 11.20 0.94 -19.68
CA ARG A 243 12.01 -0.18 -19.20
C ARG A 243 11.24 -1.03 -18.20
N TYR A 244 11.79 -2.20 -17.86
CA TYR A 244 11.27 -3.03 -16.78
C TYR A 244 12.16 -2.96 -15.55
N VAL A 245 11.51 -2.89 -14.38
CA VAL A 245 12.22 -2.89 -13.10
C VAL A 245 12.68 -4.31 -12.75
N VAL A 246 13.98 -4.51 -12.60
CA VAL A 246 14.58 -5.79 -12.23
C VAL A 246 15.01 -5.85 -10.76
N ALA A 247 15.21 -4.70 -10.13
CA ALA A 247 15.43 -4.58 -8.69
C ALA A 247 15.03 -3.18 -8.22
N PHE A 248 14.68 -3.06 -6.94
CA PHE A 248 14.46 -1.76 -6.31
C PHE A 248 15.08 -1.77 -4.93
N LYS A 249 16.06 -0.92 -4.65
CA LYS A 249 16.77 -0.94 -3.36
C LYS A 249 17.10 0.45 -2.88
N SER A 250 16.74 0.76 -1.64
CA SER A 250 17.06 2.06 -1.02
C SER A 250 16.67 3.27 -1.89
N GLY A 251 15.51 3.19 -2.55
CA GLY A 251 15.02 4.26 -3.44
C GLY A 251 15.62 4.28 -4.84
N ILE A 252 16.47 3.30 -5.19
CA ILE A 252 17.06 3.15 -6.53
C ILE A 252 16.33 2.06 -7.30
N VAL A 253 15.77 2.41 -8.45
CA VAL A 253 15.21 1.47 -9.42
C VAL A 253 16.31 1.02 -10.36
N PHE A 254 16.51 -0.29 -10.52
CA PHE A 254 17.39 -0.89 -11.52
C PHE A 254 16.55 -1.43 -12.67
N VAL A 255 17.00 -1.18 -13.90
CA VAL A 255 16.25 -1.53 -15.12
C VAL A 255 16.90 -2.66 -15.91
N ASP A 256 16.07 -3.37 -16.70
CA ASP A 256 16.43 -4.54 -17.49
C ASP A 256 17.39 -4.26 -18.66
N SER A 257 17.38 -3.04 -19.18
CA SER A 257 18.26 -2.63 -20.27
C SER A 257 18.69 -1.16 -20.17
N PRO A 258 19.89 -0.81 -20.68
CA PRO A 258 20.40 0.55 -20.60
C PRO A 258 19.43 1.60 -21.18
N LEU A 259 19.19 2.68 -20.44
CA LEU A 259 18.59 3.92 -20.90
C LEU A 259 19.55 4.66 -21.82
N LEU A 260 19.00 5.37 -22.80
CA LEU A 260 19.78 6.14 -23.78
C LEU A 260 20.35 7.41 -23.16
N THR A 261 19.72 7.90 -22.10
CA THR A 261 20.05 9.17 -21.45
C THR A 261 20.61 8.97 -20.03
N SER A 262 21.49 9.87 -19.62
CA SER A 262 21.93 10.01 -18.23
C SER A 262 21.86 11.48 -17.85
N GLN A 263 21.13 11.81 -16.79
CA GLN A 263 20.90 13.19 -16.37
C GLN A 263 20.55 13.29 -14.89
N SER A 264 20.63 14.48 -14.34
CA SER A 264 20.49 14.74 -12.90
C SER A 264 19.09 15.16 -12.45
N ASN A 265 18.06 15.12 -13.31
CA ASN A 265 16.66 15.40 -12.95
C ASN A 265 15.70 14.91 -14.04
N GLY A 266 14.45 14.62 -13.67
CA GLY A 266 13.36 14.32 -14.61
C GLY A 266 12.18 13.70 -13.88
N SER A 267 11.22 13.17 -14.63
CA SER A 267 10.02 12.52 -14.04
C SER A 267 9.87 11.08 -14.51
N PHE A 268 9.10 10.31 -13.74
CA PHE A 268 8.84 8.91 -14.04
C PHE A 268 7.39 8.53 -13.69
N VAL A 269 6.93 7.46 -14.32
CA VAL A 269 5.68 6.76 -13.98
C VAL A 269 6.01 5.27 -13.91
N ILE A 270 5.69 4.61 -12.80
CA ILE A 270 5.77 3.15 -12.67
C ILE A 270 4.36 2.59 -12.82
N GLN A 271 4.20 1.62 -13.71
CA GLN A 271 2.94 0.95 -13.99
C GLN A 271 3.01 -0.54 -13.64
N SER A 272 1.93 -1.05 -13.06
CA SER A 272 1.81 -2.47 -12.75
C SER A 272 1.70 -3.30 -14.02
N LYS A 273 2.19 -4.54 -13.92
CA LYS A 273 2.16 -5.51 -15.00
C LYS A 273 1.67 -6.83 -14.45
N ILE A 274 0.37 -7.09 -14.56
CA ILE A 274 -0.20 -8.29 -13.94
C ILE A 274 0.21 -9.58 -14.69
N LEU A 275 0.44 -9.52 -16.00
CA LEU A 275 0.81 -10.70 -16.78
C LEU A 275 2.25 -11.20 -16.54
N SER A 276 3.07 -10.46 -15.79
CA SER A 276 4.31 -11.02 -15.24
C SER A 276 4.11 -11.77 -13.93
N GLU A 277 2.91 -11.70 -13.33
CA GLU A 277 2.60 -12.28 -12.02
C GLU A 277 1.59 -13.44 -12.14
N ILE A 278 0.68 -13.41 -13.11
CA ILE A 278 -0.39 -14.41 -13.28
C ILE A 278 -0.27 -15.18 -14.60
N GLU A 279 -0.81 -16.38 -14.65
CA GLU A 279 -0.97 -17.11 -15.91
C GLU A 279 -1.89 -16.34 -16.87
N ALA A 280 -1.51 -16.31 -18.14
CA ALA A 280 -2.26 -15.57 -19.17
C ALA A 280 -3.59 -16.25 -19.55
N ILE A 281 -3.83 -17.47 -19.08
CA ILE A 281 -5.04 -18.25 -19.35
C ILE A 281 -5.73 -18.49 -18.02
N ALA A 282 -7.00 -18.10 -17.94
CA ALA A 282 -7.88 -18.40 -16.84
C ALA A 282 -8.72 -19.66 -17.14
N HIS A 283 -9.00 -20.43 -16.09
CA HIS A 283 -9.76 -21.67 -16.15
C HIS A 283 -11.24 -21.40 -15.84
N TRP A 284 -12.13 -21.79 -16.74
CA TRP A 284 -13.57 -21.62 -16.57
C TRP A 284 -14.23 -22.92 -16.08
N ASN A 285 -15.04 -22.82 -15.02
CA ASN A 285 -15.95 -23.87 -14.58
C ASN A 285 -17.41 -23.43 -14.82
N GLU A 286 -17.99 -23.93 -15.91
CA GLU A 286 -19.37 -23.62 -16.30
C GLU A 286 -20.40 -24.06 -15.26
N SER A 287 -20.19 -25.23 -14.64
CA SER A 287 -21.15 -25.79 -13.67
C SER A 287 -21.26 -24.96 -12.39
N GLU A 288 -20.18 -24.27 -12.01
CA GLU A 288 -20.12 -23.42 -10.83
C GLU A 288 -20.30 -21.94 -11.17
N GLY A 289 -20.15 -21.55 -12.45
CA GLY A 289 -20.09 -20.15 -12.85
C GLY A 289 -18.86 -19.45 -12.27
N SER A 290 -17.71 -20.14 -12.29
CA SER A 290 -16.49 -19.73 -11.62
C SER A 290 -15.30 -19.63 -12.57
N LEU A 291 -14.59 -18.49 -12.52
CA LEU A 291 -13.37 -18.25 -13.29
C LEU A 291 -12.17 -18.23 -12.33
N THR A 292 -11.18 -19.09 -12.59
CA THR A 292 -9.97 -19.19 -11.77
C THR A 292 -8.75 -18.69 -12.53
N ILE A 293 -8.00 -17.78 -11.91
CA ILE A 293 -6.71 -17.27 -12.39
C ILE A 293 -5.62 -17.76 -11.45
N VAL A 294 -4.55 -18.33 -12.00
CA VAL A 294 -3.42 -18.87 -11.23
C VAL A 294 -2.31 -17.82 -11.18
N ILE A 295 -1.74 -17.57 -9.99
CA ILE A 295 -0.49 -16.80 -9.87
C ILE A 295 0.66 -17.70 -10.33
N GLN A 296 1.53 -17.23 -11.23
CA GLN A 296 2.68 -18.01 -11.72
C GLN A 296 3.57 -18.45 -10.55
N ALA A 297 4.26 -19.58 -10.69
CA ALA A 297 5.06 -20.15 -9.59
C ALA A 297 6.14 -19.19 -9.04
N ASP A 298 6.71 -18.34 -9.89
CA ASP A 298 7.66 -17.28 -9.56
C ASP A 298 7.02 -15.88 -9.44
N GLY A 299 5.73 -15.77 -9.74
CA GLY A 299 4.94 -14.55 -9.64
C GLY A 299 4.45 -14.27 -8.22
N ARG A 300 3.99 -13.04 -8.00
CA ARG A 300 3.30 -12.61 -6.77
C ARG A 300 2.45 -11.37 -7.02
N MET A 301 1.24 -11.33 -6.47
CA MET A 301 0.54 -10.06 -6.32
C MET A 301 1.01 -9.39 -5.03
N ARG A 302 1.53 -8.18 -5.12
CA ARG A 302 2.07 -7.44 -3.98
C ARG A 302 0.95 -6.73 -3.22
N SER A 303 1.06 -6.73 -1.89
CA SER A 303 0.20 -5.95 -1.01
C SER A 303 0.25 -4.47 -1.39
N ASN A 304 -0.89 -3.78 -1.35
CA ASN A 304 -1.03 -2.34 -1.62
C ASN A 304 -0.65 -1.93 -3.06
N MET A 305 -0.51 -2.88 -3.99
CA MET A 305 -0.34 -2.63 -5.41
C MET A 305 -1.65 -2.85 -6.16
N THR A 306 -2.00 -1.91 -7.03
CA THR A 306 -3.18 -2.02 -7.89
C THR A 306 -2.85 -2.75 -9.19
N TYR A 307 -3.63 -3.77 -9.51
CA TYR A 307 -3.56 -4.54 -10.74
C TYR A 307 -4.86 -4.42 -11.51
N SER A 308 -4.78 -4.28 -12.83
CA SER A 308 -5.96 -4.30 -13.69
C SER A 308 -5.76 -5.23 -14.89
N PHE A 309 -6.85 -5.85 -15.30
CA PHE A 309 -6.89 -6.74 -16.46
C PHE A 309 -8.32 -6.87 -16.97
N ALA A 310 -8.45 -7.44 -18.15
CA ALA A 310 -9.72 -7.78 -18.74
C ALA A 310 -9.75 -9.21 -19.25
N PHE A 311 -10.94 -9.77 -19.38
CA PHE A 311 -11.18 -11.01 -20.09
C PHE A 311 -12.47 -10.92 -20.89
N GLN A 312 -12.53 -11.68 -21.98
CA GLN A 312 -13.69 -11.66 -22.87
C GLN A 312 -14.71 -12.71 -22.46
N VAL A 313 -15.97 -12.31 -22.42
CA VAL A 313 -17.14 -13.18 -22.30
C VAL A 313 -18.09 -12.92 -23.47
N THR A 314 -19.03 -13.83 -23.73
CA THR A 314 -20.18 -13.54 -24.58
C THR A 314 -21.41 -13.39 -23.71
N ASN A 315 -22.15 -12.28 -23.89
CA ASN A 315 -23.38 -12.03 -23.15
C ASN A 315 -24.43 -13.10 -23.51
N GLY A 316 -25.16 -13.58 -22.49
CA GLY A 316 -26.23 -14.56 -22.70
C GLY A 316 -27.32 -14.08 -23.66
N LEU A 317 -28.12 -15.03 -24.16
CA LEU A 317 -29.23 -14.77 -25.10
C LEU A 317 -30.54 -14.34 -24.40
N ARG A 318 -30.49 -14.09 -23.10
CA ARG A 318 -31.65 -13.70 -22.28
C ARG A 318 -31.28 -12.49 -21.46
N GLU A 319 -32.29 -11.65 -21.21
CA GLU A 319 -32.18 -10.57 -20.24
C GLU A 319 -31.82 -11.14 -18.86
N GLN A 320 -30.86 -10.51 -18.21
CA GLN A 320 -30.42 -10.83 -16.86
C GLN A 320 -30.07 -9.54 -16.12
N GLU A 321 -30.33 -9.54 -14.81
CA GLU A 321 -29.86 -8.48 -13.92
C GLU A 321 -28.32 -8.51 -13.79
N ALA A 322 -27.75 -7.41 -13.33
CA ALA A 322 -26.32 -7.34 -13.05
C ALA A 322 -25.91 -8.44 -12.04
N LEU A 323 -24.88 -9.21 -12.40
CA LEU A 323 -24.41 -10.33 -11.59
C LEU A 323 -23.69 -9.82 -10.33
N SER A 324 -23.96 -10.48 -9.20
CA SER A 324 -23.18 -10.30 -7.97
C SER A 324 -21.96 -11.20 -8.03
N ILE A 325 -20.83 -10.62 -8.46
CA ILE A 325 -19.57 -11.34 -8.62
C ILE A 325 -18.77 -11.19 -7.33
N ASN A 326 -18.29 -12.31 -6.78
CA ASN A 326 -17.39 -12.31 -5.63
C ASN A 326 -16.00 -12.74 -6.06
N VAL A 327 -14.98 -12.18 -5.43
CA VAL A 327 -13.57 -12.59 -5.59
C VAL A 327 -13.05 -13.18 -4.28
N SER A 328 -12.25 -14.24 -4.37
CA SER A 328 -11.54 -14.85 -3.25
C SER A 328 -10.16 -15.33 -3.70
N VAL A 329 -9.31 -15.67 -2.74
CA VAL A 329 -8.03 -16.34 -3.00
C VAL A 329 -7.95 -17.62 -2.20
N ASP A 330 -7.50 -18.69 -2.85
CA ASP A 330 -7.16 -19.97 -2.23
C ASP A 330 -5.68 -20.32 -2.52
N GLY A 331 -5.02 -21.02 -1.59
CA GLY A 331 -3.58 -21.31 -1.64
C GLY A 331 -2.90 -21.16 -0.29
N ASP A 332 -1.59 -20.84 -0.30
CA ASP A 332 -0.81 -20.61 0.93
C ASP A 332 -1.32 -19.41 1.75
N ILE A 333 -1.96 -18.46 1.07
CA ILE A 333 -2.70 -17.36 1.68
C ILE A 333 -4.15 -17.46 1.20
N SER A 334 -5.08 -17.36 2.14
CA SER A 334 -6.51 -17.31 1.85
C SER A 334 -7.06 -15.90 2.02
N ILE A 335 -7.82 -15.44 1.03
CA ILE A 335 -8.66 -14.24 1.14
C ILE A 335 -10.11 -14.68 1.06
N ASN A 336 -10.88 -14.36 2.09
CA ASN A 336 -12.31 -14.65 2.14
C ASN A 336 -13.06 -14.00 0.98
N SER A 337 -14.16 -14.63 0.58
CA SER A 337 -15.02 -14.14 -0.51
C SER A 337 -15.52 -12.72 -0.24
N GLY A 338 -15.23 -11.81 -1.17
CA GLY A 338 -15.66 -10.41 -1.12
C GLY A 338 -16.39 -10.00 -2.39
N LEU A 339 -17.50 -9.28 -2.23
CA LEU A 339 -18.30 -8.78 -3.35
C LEU A 339 -17.54 -7.72 -4.14
N MET A 340 -17.42 -7.93 -5.46
CA MET A 340 -16.91 -6.94 -6.40
C MET A 340 -17.83 -5.72 -6.43
N GLN A 341 -17.25 -4.54 -6.54
CA GLN A 341 -17.95 -3.27 -6.60
C GLN A 341 -18.01 -2.81 -8.05
N SER A 342 -19.15 -2.29 -8.49
CA SER A 342 -19.22 -1.64 -9.81
C SER A 342 -18.22 -0.49 -9.85
N ALA A 343 -17.33 -0.47 -10.83
CA ALA A 343 -16.43 0.67 -11.02
C ALA A 343 -17.27 1.94 -11.16
N ALA A 344 -16.95 2.99 -10.40
CA ALA A 344 -17.66 4.25 -10.45
C ALA A 344 -17.33 5.02 -11.74
N GLY A 345 -17.77 4.54 -12.92
CA GLY A 345 -17.65 5.23 -14.20
C GLY A 345 -16.24 5.71 -14.58
N GLY A 346 -15.18 5.13 -14.02
CA GLY A 346 -13.83 5.66 -14.06
C GLY A 346 -12.97 5.11 -15.19
N ILE A 347 -13.25 5.48 -16.43
CA ILE A 347 -12.20 5.62 -17.45
C ILE A 347 -12.11 7.10 -17.82
N LEU A 348 -11.63 7.91 -16.88
CA LEU A 348 -10.98 9.17 -17.17
C LEU A 348 -9.80 9.29 -16.22
N ASN A 349 -8.64 8.80 -16.69
CA ASN A 349 -7.32 9.14 -16.14
C ASN A 349 -7.11 10.66 -16.26
N LEU A 350 -7.62 11.41 -15.29
CA LEU A 350 -7.22 12.78 -15.03
C LEU A 350 -6.49 12.79 -13.70
N THR A 351 -5.17 12.61 -13.78
CA THR A 351 -4.27 12.98 -12.69
C THR A 351 -4.36 14.50 -12.52
N ILE A 352 -5.26 14.97 -11.65
CA ILE A 352 -5.18 16.34 -11.15
C ILE A 352 -4.05 16.32 -10.13
N LEU A 353 -2.88 16.81 -10.54
CA LEU A 353 -1.81 17.16 -9.60
C LEU A 353 -2.33 18.32 -8.75
N ASP A 354 -2.75 18.01 -7.53
CA ASP A 354 -3.03 19.03 -6.52
C ASP A 354 -1.69 19.60 -6.01
N HIS A 355 -1.32 20.77 -6.55
CA HIS A 355 -0.31 21.64 -5.97
C HIS A 355 -1.02 22.75 -5.19
N GLY A 356 -1.33 22.52 -3.91
CA GLY A 356 -1.86 23.59 -3.08
C GLY A 356 -2.10 23.22 -1.64
N GLN A 357 -1.23 23.70 -0.76
CA GLN A 357 -1.50 23.82 0.69
C GLN A 357 -2.79 24.63 0.91
N ASP A 358 -3.55 24.22 1.93
CA ASP A 358 -4.77 24.84 2.46
C ASP A 358 -6.02 24.72 1.57
N PHE A 359 -6.96 23.81 1.91
CA PHE A 359 -8.37 24.13 2.20
C PHE A 359 -9.15 22.87 2.67
N SER A 360 -10.25 23.14 3.37
CA SER A 360 -10.96 22.32 4.35
C SER A 360 -11.61 21.01 3.89
N ASN A 361 -11.61 20.03 4.80
CA ASN A 361 -12.59 18.95 5.01
C ASN A 361 -13.89 19.03 4.17
N SER A 362 -13.89 18.45 2.97
CA SER A 362 -15.01 17.74 2.29
C SER A 362 -14.73 17.66 0.78
N PRO A 363 -14.43 16.47 0.20
CA PRO A 363 -14.35 16.35 -1.25
C PRO A 363 -15.76 16.29 -1.84
N LEU A 364 -16.28 17.42 -2.32
CA LEU A 364 -17.44 17.45 -3.21
C LEU A 364 -16.97 17.13 -4.64
N LEU A 365 -17.28 15.91 -5.10
CA LEU A 365 -17.17 15.50 -6.49
C LEU A 365 -18.09 16.36 -7.36
N PHE A 366 -17.53 17.16 -8.26
CA PHE A 366 -18.28 17.78 -9.35
C PHE A 366 -18.24 16.89 -10.59
N MET A 367 -19.41 16.38 -11.01
CA MET A 367 -19.59 15.78 -12.33
C MET A 367 -19.77 16.89 -13.38
N GLY A 368 -18.78 17.08 -14.24
CA GLY A 368 -18.88 17.96 -15.41
C GLY A 368 -19.24 17.17 -16.67
N ASN A 369 -20.28 17.58 -17.39
CA ASN A 369 -20.60 17.04 -18.72
C ASN A 369 -19.72 17.68 -19.81
N THR A 370 -19.67 17.03 -20.98
CA THR A 370 -18.59 17.07 -21.97
C THR A 370 -18.56 18.26 -22.95
N THR A 371 -18.87 19.50 -22.57
CA THR A 371 -18.88 20.60 -23.60
C THR A 371 -18.27 21.96 -23.26
N SER A 372 -17.60 22.18 -22.12
CA SER A 372 -16.80 23.41 -21.95
C SER A 372 -15.78 23.37 -20.81
N CYS A 373 -14.49 23.53 -21.12
CA CYS A 373 -13.50 24.00 -20.14
C CYS A 373 -13.61 25.52 -20.04
N LEU A 374 -14.19 26.02 -18.93
CA LEU A 374 -14.10 27.43 -18.55
C LEU A 374 -12.96 27.56 -17.53
N CYS A 375 -11.81 28.09 -17.95
CA CYS A 375 -10.89 28.72 -17.01
C CYS A 375 -11.57 30.02 -16.54
N GLY A 376 -12.09 30.02 -15.31
CA GLY A 376 -12.66 31.21 -14.70
C GLY A 376 -11.56 32.18 -14.30
N ASP A 377 -11.30 33.17 -15.14
CA ASP A 377 -10.71 34.43 -14.68
C ASP A 377 -11.67 35.10 -13.69
N ARG A 378 -11.12 35.62 -12.60
CA ARG A 378 -11.86 36.34 -11.55
C ARG A 378 -12.67 37.48 -12.17
N ALA A 379 -13.99 37.41 -12.07
CA ALA A 379 -14.82 38.60 -12.03
C ALA A 379 -14.55 39.33 -10.71
N PHE A 380 -13.94 40.51 -10.79
CA PHE A 380 -14.04 41.51 -9.74
C PHE A 380 -15.44 42.10 -9.81
N ASP A 381 -16.27 41.85 -8.80
CA ASP A 381 -17.47 42.66 -8.56
C ASP A 381 -17.07 44.03 -8.00
N GLN A 382 -17.82 45.05 -8.42
CA GLN A 382 -17.98 46.31 -7.69
C GLN A 382 -18.82 46.10 -6.43
#